data_AF-A0A7W3PHA3-F1
#
_entry.id   AF-A0A7W3PHA3-F1
#
_cell.length_a   1.000
_cell.length_b   1.000
_cell.length_c   1.000
_cell.angle_alpha   90.00
_cell.angle_beta   90.00
_cell.angle_gamma   90.00
#
_symmetry.space_group_name_H-M   'P 1'
#
loop_
_entity.id
_entity.type
_entity.pdbx_description
1 polymer ?
#
loop_
_entity_poly.entity_id
_entity_poly.type
_entity_poly.pdbx_seq_one_letter_code
_entity_poly.pdbx_strand_id
1 'polypeptide(L)'
;MPDVHDTAGPRRTPGEVRRTRRYAVEFSACITVAVVLILLPIEALVGASSETLRTVWALLPLLPALGATVAVIRYVRRIDELQRRLVTDALAIAFGASMLTALAVAFVRSADQPVGQPEWAVFLVGMLAFGLAVAILSARASR
;
A
#
# COMPACT_ATOMS: atom_id res chain seq x y z
N MET A 1 -27.29 -34.08 29.88
CA MET A 1 -25.96 -34.11 29.25
C MET A 1 -25.80 -32.80 28.50
N PRO A 2 -25.04 -31.82 29.00
CA PRO A 2 -24.92 -30.52 28.35
C PRO A 2 -24.05 -30.66 27.10
N ASP A 3 -24.58 -30.17 25.98
CA ASP A 3 -23.88 -30.07 24.71
C ASP A 3 -22.67 -29.13 24.90
N VAL A 4 -21.47 -29.66 24.72
CA VAL A 4 -20.23 -28.89 24.76
C VAL A 4 -20.22 -28.07 23.48
N HIS A 5 -20.79 -26.86 23.56
CA HIS A 5 -20.65 -25.86 22.51
C HIS A 5 -19.16 -25.71 22.18
N ASP A 6 -18.81 -26.19 20.99
CA ASP A 6 -17.52 -26.04 20.34
C ASP A 6 -17.13 -24.55 20.37
N THR A 7 -16.22 -24.20 21.28
CA THR A 7 -15.68 -22.85 21.46
C THR A 7 -14.60 -22.53 20.43
N ALA A 8 -14.38 -23.40 19.43
CA ALA A 8 -13.53 -23.08 18.32
C ALA A 8 -14.22 -22.04 17.43
N GLY A 9 -13.82 -20.77 17.57
CA GLY A 9 -14.19 -19.71 16.65
C GLY A 9 -14.00 -20.15 15.18
N PRO A 10 -14.74 -19.54 14.23
CA PRO A 10 -14.87 -20.03 12.86
C PRO A 10 -13.49 -20.34 12.25
N ARG A 11 -13.23 -21.64 12.02
CA ARG A 11 -11.99 -22.10 11.41
C ARG A 11 -11.93 -21.55 9.98
N ARG A 12 -10.92 -20.71 9.70
CA ARG A 12 -10.65 -20.24 8.33
C ARG A 12 -10.59 -21.43 7.39
N THR A 13 -11.38 -21.41 6.33
CA THR A 13 -11.41 -22.52 5.38
C THR A 13 -10.04 -22.62 4.67
N PRO A 14 -9.56 -23.82 4.30
CA PRO A 14 -8.29 -23.96 3.57
C PRO A 14 -8.23 -23.11 2.27
N GLY A 15 -9.39 -22.82 1.68
CA GLY A 15 -9.54 -21.92 0.53
C GLY A 15 -9.27 -20.45 0.84
N GLU A 16 -9.65 -19.96 2.01
CA GLU A 16 -9.39 -18.59 2.47
C GLU A 16 -7.88 -18.36 2.68
N VAL A 17 -7.20 -19.30 3.34
CA VAL A 17 -5.75 -19.21 3.61
C VAL A 17 -4.95 -19.16 2.32
N ARG A 18 -5.28 -19.98 1.32
CA ARG A 18 -4.62 -19.96 0.00
C ARG A 18 -4.85 -18.64 -0.75
N ARG A 19 -6.04 -18.05 -0.66
CA ARG A 19 -6.36 -16.77 -1.32
C ARG A 19 -5.61 -15.62 -0.67
N THR A 20 -5.55 -15.56 0.65
CA THR A 20 -4.77 -14.54 1.38
C THR A 20 -3.28 -14.67 1.09
N ARG A 21 -2.74 -15.89 1.06
CA ARG A 21 -1.33 -16.14 0.70
C ARG A 21 -1.03 -15.72 -0.74
N ARG A 22 -1.92 -16.02 -1.68
CA ARG A 22 -1.77 -15.61 -3.08
C ARG A 22 -1.78 -14.09 -3.23
N TYR A 23 -2.70 -13.40 -2.55
CA TYR A 23 -2.70 -11.93 -2.48
C TYR A 23 -1.37 -11.40 -1.93
N ALA A 24 -0.91 -11.92 -0.80
CA ALA A 24 0.33 -11.47 -0.16
C ALA A 24 1.52 -11.61 -1.12
N VAL A 25 1.61 -12.74 -1.84
CA VAL A 25 2.67 -13.00 -2.83
C VAL A 25 2.54 -12.09 -4.05
N GLU A 26 1.35 -11.94 -4.63
CA GLU A 26 1.12 -11.07 -5.80
C GLU A 26 1.45 -9.61 -5.47
N PHE A 27 0.95 -9.11 -4.33
CA PHE A 27 1.23 -7.76 -3.85
C PHE A 27 2.72 -7.57 -3.53
N SER A 28 3.34 -8.48 -2.78
CA SER A 28 4.76 -8.38 -2.43
C SER A 28 5.65 -8.45 -3.66
N ALA A 29 5.30 -9.27 -4.65
CA ALA A 29 6.05 -9.35 -5.91
C ALA A 29 5.98 -8.02 -6.68
N CYS A 30 4.78 -7.44 -6.83
CA CYS A 30 4.62 -6.13 -7.46
C CYS A 30 5.41 -5.04 -6.74
N ILE A 31 5.31 -4.96 -5.41
CA ILE A 31 6.06 -3.97 -4.63
C ILE A 31 7.57 -4.19 -4.76
N THR A 32 8.04 -5.44 -4.71
CA THR A 32 9.46 -5.77 -4.86
C THR A 32 9.98 -5.30 -6.21
N VAL A 33 9.26 -5.60 -7.30
CA VAL A 33 9.63 -5.15 -8.64
C VAL A 33 9.63 -3.62 -8.73
N ALA A 34 8.62 -2.94 -8.18
CA ALA A 34 8.57 -1.48 -8.17
C ALA A 34 9.78 -0.88 -7.44
N VAL A 35 10.11 -1.38 -6.25
CA VAL A 35 11.25 -0.91 -5.45
C VAL A 35 12.57 -1.15 -6.18
N VAL A 36 12.77 -2.33 -6.78
CA VAL A 36 13.96 -2.63 -7.57
C VAL A 36 14.12 -1.64 -8.72
N LEU A 37 13.04 -1.34 -9.45
CA LEU A 37 13.06 -0.37 -10.56
C LEU A 37 13.35 1.07 -10.08
N ILE A 38 12.89 1.44 -8.90
CA ILE A 38 13.15 2.77 -8.31
C ILE A 38 14.62 2.91 -7.86
N LEU A 39 15.19 1.85 -7.29
CA LEU A 39 16.56 1.86 -6.77
C LEU A 39 17.63 1.63 -7.84
N LEU A 40 17.22 1.16 -9.03
CA LEU A 40 18.13 0.99 -10.16
C LEU A 40 18.68 2.35 -10.61
N PRO A 41 20.01 2.51 -10.72
CA PRO A 41 20.62 3.76 -11.15
C PRO A 41 20.32 4.01 -12.62
N ILE A 42 19.31 4.84 -12.90
CA ILE A 42 18.87 5.21 -14.26
C ILE A 42 20.05 5.72 -15.09
N GLU A 43 20.96 6.49 -14.48
CA GLU A 43 22.14 7.04 -15.18
C GLU A 43 23.10 5.94 -15.66
N ALA A 44 23.28 4.87 -14.90
CA ALA A 44 24.13 3.74 -15.30
C ALA A 44 23.47 2.85 -16.37
N LEU A 45 22.13 2.78 -16.39
CA LEU A 45 21.38 1.95 -17.33
C LEU A 45 21.12 2.64 -18.67
N VAL A 46 20.89 3.95 -18.64
CA VAL A 46 20.40 4.72 -19.78
C VAL A 46 21.50 5.64 -20.33
N GLY A 47 22.52 5.99 -19.55
CA GLY A 47 23.70 6.71 -20.05
C GLY A 47 23.36 7.99 -20.83
N ALA A 48 24.03 8.22 -21.97
CA ALA A 48 23.80 9.35 -22.87
C ALA A 48 22.67 9.13 -23.89
N SER A 49 21.71 8.23 -23.62
CA SER A 49 20.61 7.99 -24.55
C SER A 49 19.53 9.08 -24.49
N SER A 50 18.56 9.01 -25.42
CA SER A 50 17.60 10.10 -25.65
C SER A 50 16.75 10.40 -24.42
N GLU A 51 16.35 11.67 -24.29
CA GLU A 51 15.45 12.15 -23.23
C GLU A 51 14.16 11.32 -23.14
N THR A 52 13.63 10.89 -24.30
CA THR A 52 12.46 10.01 -24.37
C THR A 52 12.68 8.68 -23.66
N LEU A 53 13.84 8.04 -23.84
CA LEU A 53 14.13 6.76 -23.21
C LEU A 53 14.25 6.90 -21.68
N ARG A 54 14.90 7.97 -21.20
CA ARG A 54 14.99 8.27 -19.75
C ARG A 54 13.61 8.44 -19.14
N THR A 55 12.71 9.16 -19.80
CA THR A 55 11.32 9.34 -19.34
C THR A 55 10.54 8.03 -19.30
N VAL A 56 10.65 7.18 -20.33
CA VAL A 56 10.01 5.86 -20.35
C VAL A 56 10.50 4.99 -19.18
N TRP A 57 11.81 4.98 -18.91
CA TRP A 57 12.37 4.26 -17.77
C TRP A 57 11.89 4.81 -16.42
N ALA A 58 11.79 6.12 -16.27
CA ALA A 58 11.30 6.76 -15.04
C ALA A 58 9.82 6.42 -14.74
N LEU A 59 9.01 6.15 -15.77
CA LEU A 59 7.60 5.75 -15.62
C LEU A 59 7.41 4.24 -15.43
N LEU A 60 8.41 3.42 -15.74
CA LEU A 60 8.33 1.96 -15.67
C LEU A 60 7.88 1.43 -14.29
N PRO A 61 8.30 1.99 -13.14
CA PRO A 61 7.81 1.57 -11.82
C PRO A 61 6.30 1.73 -11.62
N LEU A 62 5.59 2.51 -12.45
CA LEU A 62 4.14 2.64 -12.37
C LEU A 62 3.42 1.36 -12.80
N LEU A 63 3.99 0.56 -13.71
CA LEU A 63 3.38 -0.69 -14.15
C LEU A 63 3.21 -1.71 -13.00
N PRO A 64 4.26 -2.05 -12.23
CA PRO A 64 4.09 -2.91 -11.07
C PRO A 64 3.22 -2.27 -9.98
N ALA A 65 3.24 -0.94 -9.81
CA ALA A 65 2.34 -0.24 -8.88
C ALA A 65 0.84 -0.38 -9.27
N LEU A 66 0.52 -0.34 -10.57
CA LEU A 66 -0.81 -0.65 -11.08
C LEU A 66 -1.18 -2.11 -10.82
N GLY A 67 -0.23 -3.04 -11.00
CA GLY A 67 -0.40 -4.44 -10.63
C GLY A 67 -0.74 -4.64 -9.15
N ALA A 68 -0.02 -3.94 -8.26
CA ALA A 68 -0.30 -3.95 -6.82
C ALA A 68 -1.70 -3.39 -6.52
N THR A 69 -2.09 -2.28 -7.17
CA THR A 69 -3.43 -1.70 -7.04
C THR A 69 -4.52 -2.70 -7.44
N VAL A 70 -4.35 -3.38 -8.58
CA VAL A 70 -5.30 -4.41 -9.04
C VAL A 70 -5.36 -5.58 -8.04
N ALA A 71 -4.23 -5.99 -7.47
CA ALA A 71 -4.18 -7.04 -6.44
C ALA A 71 -4.94 -6.62 -5.17
N VAL A 72 -4.78 -5.37 -4.72
CA VAL A 72 -5.53 -4.80 -3.58
C VAL A 72 -7.02 -4.75 -3.89
N ILE A 73 -7.45 -4.26 -5.06
CA ILE A 73 -8.87 -4.23 -5.45
C ILE A 73 -9.48 -5.63 -5.41
N ARG A 74 -8.77 -6.63 -5.96
CA ARG A 74 -9.21 -8.03 -5.94
C ARG A 74 -9.31 -8.58 -4.52
N TYR A 75 -8.38 -8.21 -3.64
CA TYR A 75 -8.40 -8.60 -2.23
C TYR A 75 -9.59 -7.98 -1.50
N VAL A 76 -9.79 -6.66 -1.61
CA VAL A 76 -10.90 -5.93 -0.96
C VAL A 76 -12.28 -6.44 -1.41
N ARG A 77 -12.40 -6.90 -2.67
CA ARG A 77 -13.65 -7.52 -3.17
C ARG A 77 -13.91 -8.94 -2.64
N ARG A 78 -12.92 -9.59 -2.02
CA ARG A 78 -12.99 -10.99 -1.58
C ARG A 78 -13.04 -11.17 -0.07
N ILE A 79 -12.69 -10.13 0.68
CA ILE A 79 -12.78 -10.13 2.14
C ILE A 79 -14.23 -9.94 2.59
N ASP A 80 -14.53 -10.37 3.81
CA ASP A 80 -15.82 -10.17 4.44
C ASP A 80 -16.14 -8.68 4.69
N GLU A 81 -17.38 -8.40 5.09
CA GLU A 81 -17.85 -7.03 5.32
C GLU A 81 -17.07 -6.30 6.43
N LEU A 82 -16.74 -7.01 7.51
CA LEU A 82 -16.03 -6.44 8.65
C LEU A 82 -14.63 -5.99 8.22
N GLN A 83 -13.90 -6.87 7.56
CA GLN A 83 -12.55 -6.58 7.08
C GLN A 83 -12.57 -5.51 5.98
N ARG A 84 -13.59 -5.50 5.11
CA ARG A 84 -13.76 -4.45 4.10
C ARG A 84 -13.96 -3.08 4.74
N ARG A 85 -14.74 -3.01 5.82
CA ARG A 85 -14.92 -1.79 6.61
C ARG A 85 -13.59 -1.33 7.23
N LEU A 86 -12.84 -2.23 7.87
CA LEU A 86 -11.54 -1.89 8.47
C LEU A 86 -10.54 -1.35 7.45
N VAL A 87 -10.46 -1.95 6.24
CA VAL A 87 -9.62 -1.45 5.16
C VAL A 87 -10.09 -0.09 4.66
N THR A 88 -11.40 0.15 4.60
CA THR A 88 -11.98 1.44 4.18
C THR A 88 -11.67 2.54 5.20
N ASP A 89 -11.82 2.26 6.49
CA ASP A 89 -11.46 3.18 7.57
C ASP A 89 -9.96 3.49 7.56
N ALA A 90 -9.12 2.47 7.33
CA ALA A 90 -7.68 2.66 7.17
C ALA A 90 -7.30 3.50 5.96
N LEU A 91 -8.00 3.33 4.82
CA LEU A 91 -7.83 4.18 3.63
C LEU A 91 -8.20 5.63 3.91
N ALA A 92 -9.29 5.88 4.65
CA ALA A 92 -9.69 7.23 5.02
C ALA A 92 -8.64 7.92 5.92
N ILE A 93 -8.07 7.20 6.89
CA ILE A 93 -6.98 7.69 7.74
C ILE A 93 -5.73 8.01 6.90
N ALA A 94 -5.34 7.09 6.01
CA ALA A 94 -4.19 7.26 5.14
C ALA A 94 -4.35 8.43 4.17
N PHE A 95 -5.55 8.60 3.63
CA PHE A 95 -5.90 9.73 2.78
C PHE A 95 -5.78 11.05 3.54
N GLY A 96 -6.37 11.14 4.74
CA GLY A 96 -6.25 12.32 5.58
C GLY A 96 -4.81 12.66 5.93
N ALA A 97 -4.01 11.67 6.32
CA ALA A 97 -2.59 11.84 6.61
C ALA A 97 -1.79 12.34 5.40
N SER A 98 -2.05 11.78 4.21
CA SER A 98 -1.44 12.21 2.95
C SER A 98 -1.80 13.66 2.61
N MET A 99 -3.09 14.02 2.74
CA MET A 99 -3.59 15.36 2.42
C MET A 99 -3.02 16.42 3.37
N LEU A 100 -2.97 16.14 4.66
CA LEU A 100 -2.37 17.02 5.66
C LEU A 100 -0.87 17.18 5.42
N THR A 101 -0.16 16.11 5.05
CA THR A 101 1.26 16.19 4.68
C THR A 101 1.47 17.06 3.45
N ALA A 102 0.64 16.89 2.42
CA ALA A 102 0.71 17.71 1.21
C ALA A 102 0.44 19.20 1.51
N LEU A 103 -0.54 19.51 2.35
CA LEU A 103 -0.80 20.88 2.80
C LEU A 103 0.34 21.45 3.63
N ALA A 104 0.92 20.67 4.54
CA ALA A 104 2.08 21.09 5.32
C ALA A 104 3.27 21.43 4.40
N VAL A 105 3.57 20.58 3.42
CA VAL A 105 4.58 20.87 2.39
C VAL A 105 4.26 22.16 1.65
N ALA A 106 3.00 22.36 1.23
CA ALA A 106 2.58 23.56 0.51
C ALA A 106 2.80 24.82 1.35
N PHE A 107 2.47 24.79 2.64
CA PHE A 107 2.69 25.92 3.54
C PHE A 107 4.17 26.21 3.79
N VAL A 108 4.99 25.18 4.00
CA VAL A 108 6.45 25.34 4.17
C VAL A 108 7.05 25.98 2.91
N ARG A 109 6.67 25.50 1.72
CA ARG A 109 7.11 26.10 0.44
C ARG A 109 6.63 27.54 0.25
N SER A 110 5.42 27.87 0.71
CA SER A 110 4.91 29.25 0.64
C SER A 110 5.64 30.22 1.57
N ALA A 111 6.37 29.70 2.56
CA ALA A 111 7.24 30.46 3.45
C ALA A 111 8.70 30.50 2.95
N ASP A 112 8.92 30.25 1.65
CA ASP A 112 10.23 30.20 0.99
C ASP A 112 11.22 29.19 1.59
N GLN A 113 10.73 28.19 2.33
CA GLN A 113 11.56 27.13 2.89
C GLN A 113 11.71 25.96 1.91
N PRO A 114 12.93 25.46 1.69
CA PRO A 114 13.15 24.31 0.82
C PRO A 114 12.62 23.03 1.45
N VAL A 115 11.92 22.22 0.66
CA VAL A 115 11.49 20.86 1.04
C VAL A 115 12.03 19.89 0.01
N GLY A 116 12.92 19.00 0.45
CA GLY A 116 13.46 17.93 -0.40
C GLY A 116 12.43 16.83 -0.62
N GLN A 117 12.23 16.43 -1.87
CA GLN A 117 11.42 15.26 -2.26
C GLN A 117 10.04 15.15 -1.58
N PRO A 118 9.20 16.20 -1.56
CA PRO A 118 7.96 16.16 -0.82
C PRO A 118 6.94 15.14 -1.33
N GLU A 119 7.03 14.77 -2.61
CA GLU A 119 6.19 13.73 -3.20
C GLU A 119 6.43 12.39 -2.48
N TRP A 120 7.68 12.11 -2.11
CA TRP A 120 8.03 10.95 -1.29
C TRP A 120 7.55 11.07 0.15
N ALA A 121 7.62 12.26 0.75
CA ALA A 121 7.10 12.47 2.10
C ALA A 121 5.59 12.17 2.17
N VAL A 122 4.81 12.70 1.22
CA VAL A 122 3.37 12.44 1.13
C VAL A 122 3.09 10.95 0.96
N PHE A 123 3.79 10.29 0.04
CA PHE A 123 3.63 8.87 -0.23
C PHE A 123 3.95 8.01 1.01
N LEU A 124 5.09 8.26 1.67
CA LEU A 124 5.53 7.49 2.83
C LEU A 124 4.59 7.67 4.02
N VAL A 125 4.16 8.90 4.32
CA VAL A 125 3.21 9.15 5.41
C VAL A 125 1.88 8.45 5.13
N GLY A 126 1.37 8.53 3.90
CA GLY A 126 0.15 7.83 3.49
C GLY A 126 0.25 6.32 3.67
N MET A 127 1.33 5.70 3.16
CA MET A 127 1.53 4.25 3.26
C MET A 127 1.73 3.77 4.70
N LEU A 128 2.49 4.51 5.51
CA LEU A 128 2.69 4.19 6.93
C LEU A 128 1.38 4.32 7.71
N ALA A 129 0.62 5.39 7.48
CA ALA A 129 -0.69 5.59 8.10
C ALA A 129 -1.67 4.48 7.72
N PHE A 130 -1.70 4.06 6.45
CA PHE A 130 -2.51 2.94 6.00
C PHE A 130 -2.13 1.64 6.72
N GLY A 131 -0.85 1.26 6.70
CA GLY A 131 -0.37 0.02 7.31
C GLY A 131 -0.62 -0.01 8.82
N LEU A 132 -0.35 1.10 9.52
CA LEU A 132 -0.57 1.22 10.95
C LEU A 132 -2.07 1.17 11.30
N ALA A 133 -2.92 1.85 10.53
CA ALA A 133 -4.36 1.83 10.73
C ALA A 133 -4.92 0.41 10.55
N VAL A 134 -4.53 -0.31 9.48
CA VAL A 134 -4.93 -1.71 9.30
C VAL A 134 -4.49 -2.57 10.49
N ALA A 135 -3.24 -2.43 10.95
CA ALA A 135 -2.72 -3.21 12.06
C ALA A 135 -3.47 -2.95 13.38
N ILE A 136 -3.68 -1.68 13.74
CA ILE A 136 -4.37 -1.27 14.97
C ILE A 136 -5.83 -1.70 14.93
N LEU A 137 -6.54 -1.43 13.83
CA LEU A 137 -7.95 -1.74 13.70
C LEU A 137 -8.19 -3.26 13.72
N SER A 138 -7.32 -4.03 13.06
CA SER A 138 -7.37 -5.50 13.11
C SER A 138 -7.12 -6.04 14.52
N ALA A 139 -6.15 -5.48 15.25
CA ALA A 139 -5.85 -5.90 16.63
C ALA A 139 -6.97 -5.57 17.62
N ARG A 140 -7.77 -4.53 17.35
CA ARG A 140 -8.95 -4.16 18.14
C ARG A 140 -10.13 -5.08 17.85
N ALA A 141 -10.33 -5.48 16.60
CA ALA A 141 -11.42 -6.38 16.21
C ALA A 141 -11.26 -7.81 16.75
N SER A 142 -10.04 -8.21 17.14
CA SER A 142 -9.75 -9.51 17.76
C SER A 142 -9.88 -9.54 19.29
N ARG A 143 -10.24 -8.42 19.92
CA ARG A 143 -10.49 -8.32 21.37
C ARG A 143 -11.99 -8.32 21.62
#